data_AF-A0A8S4GRI1-F1
#
_entry.id   AF-A0A8S4GRI1-F1
#
_cell.length_a   1.000
_cell.length_b   1.000
_cell.length_c   1.000
_cell.angle_alpha   90.00
_cell.angle_beta   90.00
_cell.angle_gamma   90.00
#
_symmetry.space_group_name_H-M   'P 1'
#
loop_
_entity.id
_entity.type
_entity.pdbx_description
1 polymer ?
#
loop_
_entity_poly.entity_id
_entity_poly.type
_entity_poly.pdbx_seq_one_letter_code
_entity_poly.pdbx_strand_id
1 'polypeptide(L)'
;MLVDSTSSAIAGAMDNLNRRLRQLDEEIKLDQEGQAEYENFLRRLNARKDELKARVARNQAWNDHVTKELGPFLDKYAVLCKDIEQLYGRAKEKHAQGIQLLVDQFNYHESYKRWFDTFTGIPYKPA
;
A
#
# COMPACT_ATOMS: atom_id res chain seq x y z
N MET A 1 -62.60 33.20 -49.07
CA MET A 1 -61.62 33.90 -48.22
C MET A 1 -61.37 33.26 -46.86
N LEU A 2 -62.36 32.63 -46.20
CA LEU A 2 -62.10 31.94 -44.92
C LEU A 2 -61.28 30.64 -45.07
N VAL A 3 -61.48 29.88 -46.16
CA VAL A 3 -60.83 28.58 -46.39
C VAL A 3 -59.31 28.70 -46.64
N ASP A 4 -58.85 29.73 -47.35
CA ASP A 4 -57.42 29.93 -47.64
C ASP A 4 -56.61 30.28 -46.39
N SER A 5 -57.19 31.07 -45.47
CA SER A 5 -56.51 31.42 -44.20
C SER A 5 -56.35 30.21 -43.29
N THR A 6 -57.38 29.35 -43.22
CA THR A 6 -57.36 28.12 -42.42
C THR A 6 -56.42 27.09 -43.02
N SER A 7 -56.40 26.97 -44.35
CA SER A 7 -55.47 26.09 -45.08
C SER A 7 -54.01 26.51 -44.87
N SER A 8 -53.72 27.81 -44.94
CA SER A 8 -52.37 28.35 -44.67
C SER A 8 -51.93 28.14 -43.22
N ALA A 9 -52.84 28.27 -42.25
CA ALA A 9 -52.54 28.04 -40.84
C ALA A 9 -52.23 26.55 -40.54
N ILE A 10 -52.97 25.64 -41.17
CA ILE A 10 -52.74 24.19 -41.07
C ILE A 10 -51.41 23.81 -41.73
N ALA A 11 -51.10 24.37 -42.89
CA ALA A 11 -49.81 24.15 -43.57
C ALA A 11 -48.62 24.61 -42.71
N GLY A 12 -48.71 25.81 -42.10
CA GLY A 12 -47.66 26.31 -41.20
C GLY A 12 -47.49 25.46 -39.94
N ALA A 13 -48.60 24.94 -39.39
CA ALA A 13 -48.56 24.01 -38.26
C ALA A 13 -47.92 22.65 -38.64
N MET A 14 -48.26 22.11 -39.81
CA MET A 14 -47.66 20.89 -40.37
C MET A 14 -46.14 21.05 -40.58
N ASP A 15 -45.70 22.19 -41.13
CA ASP A 15 -44.27 22.46 -41.33
C ASP A 15 -43.51 22.57 -40.01
N ASN A 16 -44.13 23.16 -38.97
CA ASN A 16 -43.53 23.23 -37.64
C ASN A 16 -43.40 21.83 -37.01
N LEU A 17 -44.44 21.00 -37.12
CA LEU A 17 -44.42 19.62 -36.64
C LEU A 17 -43.36 18.78 -37.36
N ASN A 18 -43.25 18.90 -38.68
CA ASN A 18 -42.21 18.20 -39.45
C ASN A 18 -40.79 18.63 -39.05
N ARG A 19 -40.58 19.92 -38.76
CA ARG A 19 -39.28 20.39 -38.25
C ARG A 19 -38.97 19.81 -36.87
N ARG A 20 -39.96 19.78 -35.97
CA ARG A 20 -39.80 19.19 -34.63
C ARG A 20 -39.55 17.69 -34.69
N LEU A 21 -40.22 16.97 -35.57
CA LEU A 21 -39.98 15.53 -35.78
C LEU A 21 -38.55 15.27 -36.23
N ARG A 22 -38.03 16.05 -37.19
CA ARG A 22 -36.63 15.91 -37.63
C ARG A 22 -35.62 16.22 -36.53
N GLN A 23 -35.88 17.26 -35.72
CA GLN A 23 -35.05 17.57 -34.56
C GLN A 23 -35.06 16.43 -33.54
N LEU A 24 -36.24 15.87 -33.26
CA LEU A 24 -36.40 14.76 -32.33
C LEU A 24 -35.71 13.48 -32.84
N ASP A 25 -35.75 13.21 -34.14
CA ASP A 25 -35.03 12.08 -34.76
C ASP A 25 -33.51 12.25 -34.64
N GLU A 26 -33.00 13.47 -34.82
CA GLU A 26 -31.57 13.79 -34.61
C GLU A 26 -31.16 13.62 -33.14
N GLU A 27 -31.97 14.11 -32.19
CA GLU A 27 -31.75 13.95 -30.75
C GLU A 27 -31.76 12.46 -30.35
N ILE A 28 -32.74 11.68 -30.82
CA ILE A 28 -32.81 10.23 -30.56
C ILE A 28 -31.56 9.51 -31.05
N LYS A 29 -31.04 9.89 -32.23
CA LYS A 29 -29.83 9.28 -32.78
C LYS A 29 -28.62 9.59 -31.91
N LEU A 30 -28.47 10.85 -31.47
CA LEU A 30 -27.38 11.25 -30.59
C LEU A 30 -27.47 10.56 -29.21
N ASP A 31 -28.68 10.40 -28.68
CA ASP A 31 -28.90 9.68 -27.42
C ASP A 31 -28.55 8.19 -27.53
N GLN A 32 -28.88 7.54 -28.65
CA GLN A 32 -28.51 6.15 -28.92
C GLN A 32 -26.98 5.98 -29.03
N GLU A 33 -26.30 6.91 -29.70
CA GLU A 33 -24.84 6.94 -29.77
C GLU A 33 -24.23 7.13 -28.37
N GLY A 34 -24.77 8.07 -27.58
CA GLY A 34 -24.36 8.31 -26.20
C GLY A 34 -24.58 7.09 -25.30
N GLN A 35 -25.69 6.37 -25.44
CA GLN A 35 -25.96 5.16 -24.67
C GLN A 35 -24.89 4.09 -24.91
N ALA A 36 -24.49 3.87 -26.17
CA ALA A 36 -23.46 2.89 -26.51
C ALA A 36 -22.09 3.26 -25.91
N GLU A 37 -21.77 4.56 -25.85
CA GLU A 37 -20.56 5.03 -25.18
C GLU A 37 -20.61 4.78 -23.67
N TYR A 38 -21.74 5.11 -23.02
CA TYR A 38 -21.94 4.87 -21.59
C TYR A 38 -21.83 3.38 -21.23
N GLU A 39 -22.42 2.49 -22.02
CA GLU A 39 -22.31 1.04 -21.82
C GLU A 39 -20.85 0.57 -21.92
N ASN A 40 -20.09 1.11 -22.87
CA ASN A 40 -18.65 0.83 -22.99
C ASN A 40 -17.86 1.31 -21.78
N PHE A 41 -18.15 2.51 -21.27
CA PHE A 41 -17.52 3.03 -20.06
C PHE A 41 -17.85 2.17 -18.84
N LEU A 42 -19.11 1.80 -18.65
CA LEU A 42 -19.55 0.93 -17.55
C LEU A 42 -18.85 -0.43 -17.61
N ARG A 43 -18.74 -1.02 -18.80
CA ARG A 43 -18.02 -2.29 -18.99
C ARG A 43 -16.55 -2.18 -18.58
N ARG A 44 -15.85 -1.12 -19.03
CA ARG A 44 -14.46 -0.86 -18.65
C ARG A 44 -14.29 -0.66 -17.15
N LEU A 45 -15.21 0.09 -16.55
CA LEU A 45 -15.17 0.42 -15.12
C LEU A 45 -15.42 -0.83 -14.26
N ASN A 46 -16.36 -1.68 -14.66
CA ASN A 46 -16.61 -2.96 -14.00
C ASN A 46 -15.40 -3.91 -14.13
N ALA A 47 -14.82 -4.04 -15.32
CA ALA A 47 -13.61 -4.85 -15.51
C ALA A 47 -12.46 -4.35 -14.61
N ARG A 48 -12.27 -3.03 -14.53
CA ARG A 48 -11.24 -2.44 -13.67
C ARG A 48 -11.52 -2.67 -12.18
N LYS A 49 -12.78 -2.56 -11.77
CA LYS A 49 -13.21 -2.86 -10.40
C LYS A 49 -12.90 -4.32 -10.02
N ASP A 50 -13.19 -5.26 -10.91
CA ASP A 50 -12.94 -6.68 -10.66
C ASP A 50 -11.44 -7.00 -10.61
N GLU A 51 -10.65 -6.41 -11.50
CA GLU A 51 -9.19 -6.49 -11.46
C GLU A 51 -8.62 -5.97 -10.13
N LEU A 52 -9.09 -4.81 -9.67
CA LEU A 52 -8.66 -4.21 -8.41
C LEU A 52 -9.05 -5.07 -7.21
N LYS A 53 -10.27 -5.62 -7.18
CA LYS A 53 -10.70 -6.57 -6.15
C LYS A 53 -9.80 -7.80 -6.11
N ALA A 54 -9.49 -8.38 -7.27
CA ALA A 54 -8.58 -9.52 -7.36
C ALA A 54 -7.17 -9.17 -6.87
N ARG A 55 -6.68 -7.97 -7.18
CA ARG A 55 -5.37 -7.49 -6.70
C ARG A 55 -5.35 -7.31 -5.18
N VAL A 56 -6.39 -6.71 -4.61
CA VAL A 56 -6.52 -6.56 -3.15
C VAL A 56 -6.53 -7.94 -2.48
N ALA A 57 -7.32 -8.89 -2.98
CA ALA A 57 -7.39 -10.24 -2.43
C ALA A 57 -6.02 -10.95 -2.47
N ARG A 58 -5.29 -10.85 -3.59
CA ARG A 58 -3.92 -11.41 -3.70
C ARG A 58 -2.95 -10.76 -2.72
N ASN A 59 -2.98 -9.43 -2.60
CA ASN A 59 -2.10 -8.72 -1.67
C ASN A 59 -2.42 -9.07 -0.22
N GLN A 60 -3.70 -9.21 0.13
CA GLN A 60 -4.12 -9.62 1.46
C GLN A 60 -3.60 -11.02 1.79
N ALA A 61 -3.82 -11.99 0.89
CA ALA A 61 -3.32 -13.36 1.06
C ALA A 61 -1.79 -13.42 1.18
N TRP A 62 -1.08 -12.60 0.40
CA TRP A 62 0.37 -12.47 0.52
C TRP A 62 0.79 -11.91 1.88
N ASN A 63 0.13 -10.84 2.34
CA ASN A 63 0.42 -10.24 3.65
C ASN A 63 0.16 -11.22 4.79
N ASP A 64 -0.93 -11.98 4.72
CA ASP A 64 -1.26 -12.99 5.73
C ASP A 64 -0.20 -14.09 5.76
N HIS A 65 0.27 -14.55 4.59
CA HIS A 65 1.35 -15.51 4.48
C HIS A 65 2.67 -14.96 5.05
N VAL A 66 3.07 -13.75 4.65
CA VAL A 66 4.29 -13.12 5.16
C VAL A 66 4.20 -12.89 6.66
N THR A 67 3.06 -12.43 7.18
CA THR A 67 2.88 -12.22 8.62
C THR A 67 2.98 -13.53 9.38
N LYS A 68 2.38 -14.61 8.87
CA LYS A 68 2.42 -15.94 9.50
C LYS A 68 3.82 -16.55 9.51
N GLU A 69 4.56 -16.44 8.41
CA GLU A 69 5.88 -17.09 8.27
C GLU A 69 7.01 -16.19 8.80
N LEU A 70 6.99 -14.90 8.46
CA LEU A 70 8.05 -13.94 8.78
C LEU A 70 7.86 -13.27 10.15
N GLY A 71 6.62 -13.11 10.62
CA GLY A 71 6.34 -12.51 11.93
C GLY A 71 7.08 -13.21 13.08
N PRO A 72 6.92 -14.54 13.24
CA PRO A 72 7.66 -15.29 14.27
C PRO A 72 9.17 -15.23 14.11
N PHE A 73 9.68 -15.09 12.88
CA PHE A 73 11.11 -14.93 12.63
C PHE A 73 11.60 -13.56 13.11
N LEU A 74 10.88 -12.47 12.79
CA LEU A 74 11.20 -11.12 13.24
C LEU A 74 11.17 -11.01 14.77
N ASP A 75 10.18 -11.64 15.41
CA ASP A 75 10.08 -11.69 16.87
C ASP A 75 11.28 -12.41 17.49
N LYS A 76 11.63 -13.61 16.97
CA LYS A 76 12.81 -14.35 17.42
C LYS A 76 14.11 -13.59 17.18
N TYR A 77 14.19 -12.87 16.05
CA TYR A 77 15.35 -12.06 15.71
C TYR A 77 15.53 -10.89 16.68
N ALA A 78 14.45 -10.20 17.03
CA ALA A 78 14.47 -9.13 18.02
C ALA A 78 14.88 -9.63 19.41
N VAL A 79 14.35 -10.79 19.84
CA VAL A 79 14.75 -11.45 21.09
C VAL A 79 16.25 -11.81 21.05
N LEU A 80 16.72 -12.40 19.96
CA LEU A 80 18.13 -12.77 19.81
C LEU A 80 19.06 -11.54 19.92
N CYS A 81 18.71 -10.42 19.28
CA CYS A 81 19.49 -9.19 19.39
C CYS A 81 19.58 -8.68 20.83
N LYS A 82 18.47 -8.75 21.57
CA LYS A 82 18.43 -8.37 23.00
C LYS A 82 19.26 -9.31 23.87
N ASP A 83 19.20 -10.61 23.62
CA ASP A 83 19.98 -11.60 24.36
C ASP A 83 21.49 -11.42 24.14
N ILE A 84 21.89 -11.11 22.89
CA ILE A 84 23.27 -10.77 22.55
C ILE A 84 23.69 -9.52 23.33
N GLU A 85 22.89 -8.45 23.32
CA GLU A 85 23.20 -7.23 24.07
C GLU A 85 23.41 -7.49 25.57
N GLN A 86 22.52 -8.28 26.19
CA GLN A 86 22.65 -8.67 27.59
C GLN A 86 23.87 -9.55 27.87
N LEU A 87 24.21 -10.45 26.94
CA LEU A 87 25.38 -11.32 27.08
C LEU A 87 26.67 -10.50 27.05
N TYR A 88 26.78 -9.55 26.11
CA TYR A 88 27.93 -8.64 26.03
C TYR A 88 28.02 -7.73 27.26
N GLY A 89 26.89 -7.25 27.79
CA GLY A 89 26.84 -6.51 29.05
C GLY A 89 27.40 -7.32 30.23
N ARG A 90 26.90 -8.54 30.42
CA ARG A 90 27.39 -9.46 31.47
C ARG A 90 28.86 -9.82 31.29
N ALA A 91 29.33 -10.02 30.07
CA ALA A 91 30.73 -10.30 29.79
C ALA A 91 31.64 -9.13 30.20
N LYS A 92 31.24 -7.88 29.93
CA LYS A 92 31.97 -6.67 30.39
C LYS A 92 32.05 -6.60 31.91
N GLU A 93 30.93 -6.83 32.60
CA GLU A 93 30.89 -6.84 34.08
C GLU A 93 31.80 -7.92 34.66
N LYS A 94 31.74 -9.14 34.13
CA LYS A 94 32.57 -10.27 34.59
C LYS A 94 34.04 -10.05 34.28
N HIS A 95 34.37 -9.44 33.15
CA HIS A 95 35.73 -9.02 32.84
C HIS A 95 36.27 -8.02 33.86
N ALA A 96 35.49 -7.00 34.22
CA ALA A 96 35.87 -6.03 35.25
C ALA A 96 36.05 -6.69 36.63
N GLN A 97 35.14 -7.59 37.02
CA GLN A 97 35.25 -8.37 38.25
C GLN A 97 36.52 -9.25 38.27
N GLY A 98 36.87 -9.86 37.14
CA GLY A 98 38.09 -10.66 37.00
C GLY A 98 39.35 -9.83 37.21
N ILE A 99 39.41 -8.62 36.64
CA ILE A 99 40.52 -7.69 36.86
C ILE A 99 40.61 -7.32 38.35
N GLN A 100 39.49 -6.98 38.99
CA GLN A 100 39.49 -6.63 40.42
C GLN A 100 40.02 -7.79 41.28
N LEU A 101 39.62 -9.02 41.00
CA LEU A 101 40.13 -10.20 41.71
C LEU A 101 41.64 -10.38 41.54
N LEU A 102 42.18 -10.08 40.36
CA LEU A 102 43.63 -10.11 40.13
C LEU A 102 44.36 -9.03 40.95
N VAL A 103 43.77 -7.84 41.07
CA VAL A 103 44.31 -6.77 41.92
C VAL A 103 44.33 -7.22 43.38
N ASP A 104 43.20 -7.74 43.87
CA ASP A 104 43.01 -8.05 45.29
C ASP A 104 43.82 -9.27 45.75
N GLN A 105 43.89 -10.34 44.93
CA GLN A 105 44.46 -11.62 45.36
C GLN A 105 45.84 -11.93 44.78
N PHE A 106 46.22 -11.27 43.68
CA PHE A 106 47.45 -11.59 42.95
C PHE A 106 48.39 -10.40 42.78
N ASN A 107 48.12 -9.28 43.46
CA ASN A 107 48.91 -8.05 43.42
C ASN A 107 49.12 -7.53 41.98
N TYR A 108 48.10 -7.69 41.14
CA TYR A 108 48.11 -7.23 39.76
C TYR A 108 48.13 -5.70 39.70
N HIS A 109 48.99 -5.15 38.84
CA HIS A 109 49.10 -3.71 38.62
C HIS A 109 48.63 -3.36 37.19
N GLU A 110 47.79 -2.32 37.05
CA GLU A 110 47.16 -1.94 35.78
C GLU A 110 48.16 -1.68 34.64
N SER A 111 49.39 -1.27 34.95
CA SER A 111 50.45 -1.05 33.94
C SER A 111 50.87 -2.33 33.21
N TYR A 112 50.54 -3.52 33.73
CA TYR A 112 50.77 -4.80 33.05
C TYR A 112 49.62 -5.20 32.12
N LYS A 113 48.55 -4.41 32.06
CA LYS A 113 47.44 -4.62 31.13
C LYS A 113 47.93 -4.44 29.70
N ARG A 114 47.75 -5.45 28.85
CA ARG A 114 48.09 -5.36 27.44
C ARG A 114 47.07 -4.49 26.73
N TRP A 115 47.49 -3.82 25.67
CA TRP A 115 46.60 -2.94 24.89
C TRP A 115 45.37 -3.67 24.31
N PHE A 116 45.45 -4.99 24.14
CA PHE A 116 44.34 -5.86 23.70
C PHE A 116 43.56 -6.55 24.84
N ASP A 117 43.92 -6.36 26.11
CA ASP A 117 43.17 -6.88 27.26
C ASP A 117 41.92 -6.04 27.57
N THR A 118 41.56 -5.09 26.71
CA THR A 118 40.31 -4.35 26.83
C THR A 118 39.22 -5.09 26.07
N PHE A 119 38.09 -5.35 26.72
CA PHE A 119 36.94 -5.97 26.06
C PHE A 119 36.42 -5.06 24.93
N THR A 120 36.70 -5.42 23.68
CA THR A 120 36.33 -4.64 22.47
C THR A 120 35.02 -5.09 21.82
N GLY A 121 34.28 -5.99 22.47
CA GLY A 121 33.02 -6.52 21.96
C GLY A 121 31.94 -5.45 21.81
N ILE A 122 31.61 -5.10 20.57
CA ILE A 122 30.44 -4.27 20.23
C ILE A 122 29.31 -5.24 19.84
N PRO A 123 28.16 -5.23 20.52
CA PRO A 123 27.04 -6.08 20.14
C PRO A 123 26.58 -5.73 18.72
N TYR A 124 26.37 -6.75 17.89
CA TYR A 124 25.86 -6.57 16.53
C TYR A 124 24.48 -5.91 16.58
N LYS A 125 24.35 -4.74 15.96
CA LYS A 125 23.09 -4.02 15.81
C LYS A 125 22.83 -3.85 14.30
N PRO A 126 21.89 -4.61 13.71
CA PRO A 126 21.48 -4.36 12.33
C PRO A 126 20.85 -2.95 12.23
N ALA A 127 21.15 -2.25 11.13
CA ALA A 127 20.67 -0.89 10.85
C ALA A 127 19.16 -0.85 10.62
#